data_AF-A0A0D9WBR9-F1
#
_entry.id   AF-A0A0D9WBR9-F1
#
_cell.length_a   1.000
_cell.length_b   1.000
_cell.length_c   1.000
_cell.angle_alpha   90.00
_cell.angle_beta   90.00
_cell.angle_gamma   90.00
#
_symmetry.space_group_name_H-M   'P 1'
#
loop_
_entity.id
_entity.type
_entity.pdbx_description
1 polymer ?
#
loop_
_entity_poly.entity_id
_entity_poly.type
_entity_poly.pdbx_seq_one_letter_code
_entity_poly.pdbx_strand_id
1 'polypeptide(L)'
;MGDYTIQISTKLIDQLARDDEKVKKKTRKPKPKKIVKQHQEEEPQDKSREIPASEPKGITAPPGWPLQPPMYLPLTPAPPPPPPAIAELEAIRAVLEESEKVQEKLDKQHAGMRDELIKKSKDLRDKEFKLPYQNPTPCTDERASCLQCYMSNAQDPLKCAEAVKRFEACVRMARQRGNAKVAQ
;
A
#
# COMPACT_ATOMS: atom_id res chain seq x y z
N MET A 1 22.90 -4.74 -8.34
CA MET A 1 21.43 -4.82 -8.35
C MET A 1 21.07 -5.55 -9.62
N GLY A 2 20.59 -6.79 -9.51
CA GLY A 2 20.39 -7.68 -10.66
C GLY A 2 19.25 -7.24 -11.57
N ASP A 3 19.46 -7.45 -12.86
CA ASP A 3 18.64 -7.05 -13.98
C ASP A 3 17.54 -8.10 -14.22
N TYR A 4 16.32 -7.80 -13.79
CA TYR A 4 15.17 -8.66 -14.00
C TYR A 4 14.56 -8.39 -15.38
N THR A 5 14.66 -9.36 -16.29
CA THR A 5 13.92 -9.33 -17.56
C THR A 5 12.59 -10.05 -17.37
N ILE A 6 11.48 -9.32 -17.49
CA ILE A 6 10.13 -9.89 -17.40
C ILE A 6 9.73 -10.39 -18.78
N GLN A 7 9.61 -11.70 -18.95
CA GLN A 7 9.01 -12.29 -20.14
C GLN A 7 7.52 -12.57 -19.90
N ILE A 8 6.67 -11.82 -20.61
CA ILE A 8 5.22 -12.03 -20.55
C ILE A 8 4.83 -13.02 -21.65
N SER A 9 4.33 -14.19 -21.24
CA SER A 9 3.87 -15.18 -22.21
C SER A 9 2.62 -14.68 -22.95
N THR A 10 2.54 -14.93 -24.25
CA THR A 10 1.37 -14.60 -25.08
C THR A 10 0.08 -15.23 -24.58
N LYS A 11 0.18 -16.41 -23.93
CA LYS A 11 -0.96 -17.06 -23.25
C LYS A 11 -1.56 -16.24 -22.12
N LEU A 12 -0.75 -15.44 -21.41
CA LEU A 12 -1.23 -14.56 -20.35
C LEU A 12 -2.00 -13.37 -20.93
N ILE A 13 -1.52 -12.83 -22.06
CA ILE A 13 -2.16 -11.75 -22.79
C ILE A 13 -3.54 -12.20 -23.29
N ASP A 14 -3.62 -13.39 -23.89
CA ASP A 14 -4.89 -13.96 -24.37
C ASP A 14 -5.90 -14.24 -23.24
N GLN A 15 -5.44 -14.61 -22.05
CA GLN A 15 -6.32 -14.80 -20.88
C GLN A 15 -6.85 -13.48 -20.36
N LEU A 16 -6.00 -12.45 -20.26
CA LEU A 16 -6.40 -11.11 -19.80
C LEU A 16 -7.36 -10.45 -20.80
N ALA A 17 -7.15 -10.64 -22.10
CA ALA A 17 -8.05 -10.14 -23.14
C ALA A 17 -9.44 -10.77 -23.11
N ARG A 18 -9.57 -12.00 -22.58
CA ARG A 18 -10.85 -12.74 -22.50
C ARG A 18 -11.61 -12.56 -21.18
N ASP A 19 -10.97 -12.09 -20.11
CA ASP A 19 -11.64 -11.86 -18.82
C ASP A 19 -12.54 -10.59 -18.85
N ASP A 20 -12.36 -9.69 -19.82
CA ASP A 20 -13.19 -8.50 -20.01
C ASP A 20 -14.57 -8.82 -20.64
N GLU A 21 -14.66 -9.89 -21.45
CA GLU A 21 -15.94 -10.42 -21.93
C GLU A 21 -16.57 -11.33 -20.87
N LYS A 22 -17.42 -10.73 -20.02
CA LYS A 22 -18.30 -11.33 -18.99
C LYS A 22 -18.66 -12.81 -19.21
N VAL A 23 -17.77 -13.74 -18.85
CA VAL A 23 -18.10 -15.16 -18.75
C VAL A 23 -18.84 -15.38 -17.43
N LYS A 24 -20.14 -15.67 -17.52
CA LYS A 24 -20.97 -16.10 -16.39
C LYS A 24 -20.34 -17.33 -15.73
N LYS A 25 -19.63 -17.13 -14.61
CA LYS A 25 -19.02 -18.19 -13.79
C LYS A 25 -20.11 -19.09 -13.22
N LYS A 26 -20.32 -20.28 -13.82
CA LYS A 26 -20.98 -21.40 -13.15
C LYS A 26 -19.99 -22.04 -12.19
N THR A 27 -20.28 -21.95 -10.90
CA THR A 27 -19.50 -22.56 -9.80
C THR A 27 -19.30 -24.06 -10.04
N ARG A 28 -18.07 -24.47 -10.38
CA ARG A 28 -17.63 -25.86 -10.30
C ARG A 28 -16.67 -26.01 -9.13
N LYS A 29 -17.02 -26.88 -8.18
CA LYS A 29 -16.23 -27.19 -6.96
C LYS A 29 -14.83 -27.71 -7.34
N PRO A 30 -13.75 -27.29 -6.66
CA PRO A 30 -12.41 -27.80 -6.95
C PRO A 30 -12.21 -29.20 -6.33
N LYS A 31 -11.68 -30.13 -7.13
CA LYS A 31 -11.10 -31.40 -6.64
C LYS A 31 -9.62 -31.17 -6.31
N PRO A 32 -9.09 -31.69 -5.19
CA PRO A 32 -7.68 -31.51 -4.85
C PRO A 32 -6.84 -32.64 -5.43
N LYS A 33 -5.64 -32.31 -5.92
CA LYS A 33 -4.41 -33.13 -6.11
C LYS A 33 -3.48 -32.32 -7.03
N LYS A 34 -2.17 -32.27 -6.87
CA LYS A 34 -1.20 -32.92 -5.99
C LYS A 34 0.08 -32.07 -6.11
N ILE A 35 0.81 -31.93 -5.02
CA ILE A 35 2.14 -31.35 -4.97
C ILE A 35 3.08 -32.26 -5.79
N VAL A 36 3.76 -31.69 -6.79
CA VAL A 36 5.02 -32.24 -7.31
C VAL A 36 6.05 -31.12 -7.33
N LYS A 37 7.19 -31.51 -6.80
CA LYS A 37 8.36 -30.78 -6.36
C LYS A 37 9.31 -30.58 -7.55
N GLN A 38 10.26 -29.65 -7.37
CA GLN A 38 11.59 -29.61 -8.00
C GLN A 38 11.59 -29.14 -9.47
N HIS A 39 12.55 -28.35 -9.96
CA HIS A 39 13.91 -28.03 -9.54
C HIS A 39 14.37 -26.77 -10.33
N GLN A 40 15.15 -25.90 -9.69
CA GLN A 40 16.56 -25.59 -10.03
C GLN A 40 16.76 -24.84 -11.36
N GLU A 41 16.92 -23.53 -11.19
CA GLU A 41 18.05 -22.71 -11.65
C GLU A 41 19.25 -23.49 -12.23
N GLU A 42 19.60 -23.20 -13.49
CA GLU A 42 20.97 -23.21 -14.02
C GLU A 42 21.12 -22.14 -15.12
N GLU A 43 22.08 -21.23 -14.92
CA GLU A 43 22.79 -20.39 -15.91
C GLU A 43 23.84 -21.27 -16.67
N PRO A 44 24.82 -20.81 -17.49
CA PRO A 44 25.13 -19.53 -18.19
C PRO A 44 25.48 -19.75 -19.70
N GLN A 45 26.06 -18.73 -20.38
CA GLN A 45 26.97 -18.78 -21.57
C GLN A 45 26.36 -18.52 -22.98
N ASP A 46 27.00 -17.89 -23.98
CA ASP A 46 28.26 -17.14 -24.19
C ASP A 46 28.23 -16.58 -25.65
N LYS A 47 28.83 -15.39 -25.86
CA LYS A 47 29.37 -14.68 -27.06
C LYS A 47 28.95 -15.04 -28.52
N SER A 48 28.71 -13.98 -29.32
CA SER A 48 29.53 -13.52 -30.50
C SER A 48 28.80 -12.34 -31.18
N ARG A 49 29.38 -11.14 -31.38
CA ARG A 49 30.16 -10.67 -32.57
C ARG A 49 29.42 -10.97 -33.90
N GLU A 50 29.04 -10.04 -34.78
CA GLU A 50 29.85 -9.14 -35.62
C GLU A 50 28.97 -8.12 -36.39
N ILE A 51 29.57 -7.01 -36.83
CA ILE A 51 29.02 -5.98 -37.74
C ILE A 51 29.26 -6.43 -39.20
N PRO A 52 28.41 -6.04 -40.16
CA PRO A 52 28.94 -5.22 -41.27
C PRO A 52 28.03 -4.05 -41.69
N ALA A 53 28.69 -3.01 -42.20
CA ALA A 53 28.18 -1.75 -42.69
C ALA A 53 27.46 -1.85 -44.05
N SER A 54 26.56 -0.89 -44.33
CA SER A 54 26.17 -0.46 -45.68
C SER A 54 25.53 0.94 -45.65
N GLU A 55 26.29 1.99 -46.00
CA GLU A 55 25.76 3.22 -46.62
C GLU A 55 25.69 2.97 -48.15
N PRO A 56 24.82 3.61 -48.98
CA PRO A 56 24.94 5.05 -49.28
C PRO A 56 23.72 5.81 -49.89
N LYS A 57 23.88 7.16 -50.01
CA LYS A 57 23.23 8.12 -50.96
C LYS A 57 21.72 8.40 -50.72
N GLY A 58 21.18 9.62 -50.75
CA GLY A 58 21.58 10.89 -51.37
C GLY A 58 20.42 11.38 -52.26
N ILE A 59 20.02 12.66 -52.11
CA ILE A 59 19.16 13.46 -53.04
C ILE A 59 17.65 13.11 -52.90
N THR A 60 16.67 14.00 -52.62
CA THR A 60 16.30 15.23 -53.32
C THR A 60 15.21 15.97 -52.51
N ALA A 61 15.28 17.30 -52.37
CA ALA A 61 14.17 18.12 -51.86
C ALA A 61 13.11 18.36 -52.97
N PRO A 62 11.79 18.38 -52.66
CA PRO A 62 10.79 18.71 -53.67
C PRO A 62 10.67 20.24 -53.86
N PRO A 63 10.34 20.70 -55.08
CA PRO A 63 10.48 22.09 -55.49
C PRO A 63 9.21 22.93 -55.27
N GLY A 64 9.41 24.21 -54.97
CA GLY A 64 8.59 25.31 -55.50
C GLY A 64 7.31 25.68 -54.76
N TRP A 65 7.42 26.66 -53.85
CA TRP A 65 6.33 27.60 -53.58
C TRP A 65 6.84 29.01 -53.92
N PRO A 66 6.11 29.82 -54.71
CA PRO A 66 6.60 31.14 -55.10
C PRO A 66 6.62 32.07 -53.88
N LEU A 67 7.82 32.52 -53.50
CA LEU A 67 8.01 33.63 -52.57
C LEU A 67 7.56 34.93 -53.26
N GLN A 68 6.43 35.49 -52.82
CA GLN A 68 6.08 36.86 -53.20
C GLN A 68 7.00 37.86 -52.48
N PRO A 69 7.43 38.96 -53.15
CA PRO A 69 8.23 40.00 -52.51
C PRO A 69 7.40 40.77 -51.47
N PRO A 70 7.98 41.19 -50.34
CA PRO A 70 7.24 41.89 -49.30
C PRO A 70 6.90 43.31 -49.77
N MET A 71 5.61 43.61 -49.88
CA MET A 71 5.11 44.97 -50.05
C MET A 71 5.17 45.68 -48.70
N TYR A 72 6.04 46.67 -48.57
CA TYR A 72 6.10 47.53 -47.39
C TYR A 72 4.94 48.53 -47.43
N LEU A 73 3.93 48.32 -46.59
CA LEU A 73 2.92 49.32 -46.23
C LEU A 73 3.40 50.13 -45.02
N PRO A 74 3.10 51.44 -44.92
CA PRO A 74 3.50 52.25 -43.79
C PRO A 74 2.85 51.73 -42.49
N LEU A 75 3.69 51.37 -41.52
CA LEU A 75 3.27 50.98 -40.19
C LEU A 75 2.59 52.17 -39.50
N THR A 76 1.28 52.08 -39.30
CA THR A 76 0.62 52.78 -38.19
C THR A 76 1.09 52.11 -36.90
N PRO A 77 1.47 52.86 -35.84
CA PRO A 77 1.88 52.25 -34.59
C PRO A 77 0.67 51.58 -33.94
N ALA A 78 0.57 50.26 -34.09
CA ALA A 78 -0.31 49.46 -33.26
C ALA A 78 0.21 49.53 -31.81
N PRO A 79 -0.68 49.56 -30.79
CA PRO A 79 -0.25 49.51 -29.40
C PRO A 79 0.61 48.25 -29.17
N PRO A 80 1.67 48.32 -28.36
CA PRO A 80 2.50 47.15 -28.09
C PRO A 80 1.63 46.03 -27.52
N PRO A 81 1.68 44.81 -28.09
CA PRO A 81 1.00 43.66 -27.49
C PRO A 81 1.55 43.45 -26.07
N PRO A 82 0.72 42.98 -25.12
CA PRO A 82 1.19 42.69 -23.77
C PRO A 82 2.38 41.73 -23.82
N PRO A 83 3.42 41.92 -22.99
CA PRO A 83 4.64 41.17 -23.11
C PRO A 83 4.38 39.66 -22.90
N PRO A 84 4.89 38.79 -23.78
CA PRO A 84 4.58 37.35 -23.81
C PRO A 84 4.89 36.63 -22.49
N ALA A 85 5.82 37.17 -21.69
CA ALA A 85 6.16 36.66 -20.38
C ALA A 85 4.98 36.65 -19.37
N ILE A 86 3.99 37.54 -19.51
CA ILE A 86 2.85 37.57 -18.58
C ILE A 86 1.90 36.39 -18.85
N ALA A 87 1.65 36.08 -20.12
CA ALA A 87 0.77 34.96 -20.51
C ALA A 87 1.37 33.60 -20.12
N GLU A 88 2.70 33.44 -20.27
CA GLU A 88 3.38 32.22 -19.83
C GLU A 88 3.31 32.03 -18.31
N LEU A 89 3.46 33.10 -17.53
CA LEU A 89 3.33 33.04 -16.07
C LEU A 89 1.90 32.71 -15.62
N GLU A 90 0.89 33.22 -16.32
CA GLU A 90 -0.51 32.87 -16.05
C GLU A 90 -0.80 31.41 -16.40
N ALA A 91 -0.27 30.90 -17.51
CA ALA A 91 -0.37 29.49 -17.86
C ALA A 91 0.29 28.58 -16.80
N ILE A 92 1.47 28.95 -16.30
CA ILE A 92 2.15 28.21 -15.22
C ILE A 92 1.30 28.21 -13.94
N ARG A 93 0.74 29.36 -13.54
CA ARG A 93 -0.13 29.44 -12.36
C ARG A 93 -1.37 28.56 -12.49
N ALA A 94 -2.01 28.54 -13.66
CA ALA A 94 -3.17 27.70 -13.91
C ALA A 94 -2.83 26.20 -13.77
N VAL A 95 -1.68 25.76 -14.30
CA VAL A 95 -1.22 24.37 -14.16
C VAL A 95 -0.94 24.04 -12.70
N LEU A 96 -0.34 24.96 -11.93
CA LEU A 96 -0.09 24.74 -10.50
C LEU A 96 -1.40 24.58 -9.72
N GLU A 97 -2.40 25.44 -9.96
CA GLU A 97 -3.71 25.34 -9.31
C GLU A 97 -4.43 24.02 -9.66
N GLU A 98 -4.37 23.61 -10.93
CA GLU A 98 -4.92 22.33 -11.36
C GLU A 98 -4.21 21.15 -10.68
N SER A 99 -2.87 21.21 -10.61
CA SER A 99 -2.08 20.15 -9.97
C SER A 99 -2.36 20.03 -8.47
N GLU A 100 -2.53 21.16 -7.75
CA GLU A 100 -2.91 21.16 -6.34
C GLU A 100 -4.31 20.54 -6.15
N LYS A 101 -5.25 20.86 -7.02
CA LYS A 101 -6.60 20.28 -6.97
C LYS A 101 -6.61 18.77 -7.25
N VAL A 102 -5.77 18.29 -8.16
CA VAL A 102 -5.60 16.85 -8.42
C VAL A 102 -4.93 16.18 -7.23
N GLN A 103 -3.91 16.82 -6.65
CA GLN A 103 -3.20 16.32 -5.47
C GLN A 103 -4.14 16.16 -4.28
N GLU A 104 -4.97 17.16 -3.98
CA GLU A 104 -5.94 17.10 -2.87
C GLU A 104 -6.94 15.93 -3.04
N LYS A 105 -7.38 15.67 -4.28
CA LYS A 105 -8.26 14.52 -4.57
C LYS A 105 -7.54 13.19 -4.36
N LEU A 106 -6.29 13.10 -4.79
CA LEU A 106 -5.49 11.89 -4.65
C LEU A 106 -5.19 11.60 -3.17
N ASP A 107 -4.85 12.63 -2.40
CA ASP A 107 -4.61 12.52 -0.96
C ASP A 107 -5.87 12.06 -0.21
N LYS A 108 -7.06 12.56 -0.59
CA LYS A 108 -8.33 12.08 -0.05
C LYS A 108 -8.59 10.61 -0.38
N GLN A 109 -8.32 10.18 -1.61
CA GLN A 109 -8.46 8.77 -1.99
C GLN A 109 -7.47 7.88 -1.24
N HIS A 110 -6.22 8.31 -1.11
CA HIS A 110 -5.17 7.59 -0.38
C HIS A 110 -5.52 7.46 1.11
N ALA A 111 -6.02 8.53 1.73
CA ALA A 111 -6.48 8.49 3.12
C ALA A 111 -7.63 7.49 3.29
N GLY A 112 -8.64 7.53 2.42
CA GLY A 112 -9.76 6.58 2.45
C GLY A 112 -9.33 5.12 2.28
N MET A 113 -8.43 4.83 1.33
CA MET A 113 -7.88 3.49 1.13
C MET A 113 -7.06 3.03 2.35
N ARG A 114 -6.29 3.93 2.97
CA ARG A 114 -5.51 3.63 4.18
C ARG A 114 -6.42 3.25 5.35
N ASP A 115 -7.47 4.02 5.57
CA ASP A 115 -8.44 3.76 6.63
C ASP A 115 -9.18 2.44 6.41
N GLU A 116 -9.53 2.11 5.16
CA GLU A 116 -10.12 0.82 4.82
C GLU A 116 -9.16 -0.35 5.09
N LEU A 117 -7.87 -0.21 4.74
CA LEU A 117 -6.85 -1.20 5.06
C LEU A 117 -6.69 -1.39 6.57
N ILE A 118 -6.66 -0.30 7.33
CA ILE A 118 -6.54 -0.34 8.79
C ILE A 118 -7.78 -1.05 9.38
N LYS A 119 -8.97 -0.73 8.88
CA LYS A 119 -10.20 -1.38 9.34
C LYS A 119 -10.21 -2.87 9.02
N LYS A 120 -9.85 -3.26 7.80
CA LYS A 120 -9.78 -4.68 7.40
C LYS A 120 -8.72 -5.45 8.16
N SER A 121 -7.54 -4.86 8.40
CA SER A 121 -6.48 -5.52 9.17
C SER A 121 -6.88 -5.74 10.63
N LYS A 122 -7.56 -4.77 11.26
CA LYS A 122 -8.15 -4.94 12.59
C LYS A 122 -9.21 -6.04 12.60
N ASP A 123 -10.12 -6.03 11.63
CA ASP A 123 -11.19 -7.03 11.52
C ASP A 123 -10.65 -8.45 11.33
N LEU A 124 -9.65 -8.64 10.46
CA LEU A 124 -8.96 -9.92 10.28
C LEU A 124 -8.25 -10.37 11.56
N ARG A 125 -7.55 -9.45 12.22
CA ARG A 125 -6.89 -9.73 13.50
C ARG A 125 -7.90 -10.14 14.57
N ASP A 126 -9.05 -9.48 14.63
CA ASP A 126 -10.11 -9.77 15.58
C ASP A 126 -10.84 -11.09 15.28
N LYS A 127 -10.94 -11.49 14.01
CA LYS A 127 -11.61 -12.73 13.60
C LYS A 127 -10.70 -13.95 13.69
N GLU A 128 -9.49 -13.84 13.18
CA GLU A 128 -8.57 -14.98 13.01
C GLU A 128 -7.58 -15.10 14.17
N PHE A 129 -7.20 -13.98 14.77
CA PHE A 129 -6.13 -13.92 15.78
C PHE A 129 -6.61 -13.41 17.14
N LYS A 130 -7.93 -13.40 17.39
CA LYS A 130 -8.41 -13.26 18.77
C LYS A 130 -7.92 -14.47 19.53
N LEU A 131 -7.06 -14.19 20.51
CA LEU A 131 -6.68 -15.18 21.49
C LEU A 131 -7.99 -15.69 22.13
N PRO A 132 -8.24 -17.02 22.16
CA PRO A 132 -9.41 -17.58 22.82
C PRO A 132 -9.54 -16.93 24.19
N TYR A 133 -10.77 -16.50 24.53
CA TYR A 133 -11.08 -15.68 25.70
C TYR A 133 -10.08 -15.93 26.84
N GLN A 134 -9.14 -15.00 27.02
CA GLN A 134 -8.24 -15.04 28.15
C GLN A 134 -9.12 -14.77 29.36
N ASN A 135 -9.37 -15.81 30.15
CA ASN A 135 -10.16 -15.67 31.37
C ASN A 135 -9.60 -14.48 32.15
N PRO A 136 -10.45 -13.53 32.59
CA PRO A 136 -9.98 -12.36 33.31
C PRO A 136 -9.13 -12.84 34.47
N THR A 137 -7.95 -12.24 34.62
CA THR A 137 -6.99 -12.62 35.65
C THR A 137 -7.74 -12.67 36.98
N PRO A 138 -7.78 -13.80 37.68
CA PRO A 138 -8.56 -13.89 38.90
C PRO A 138 -8.02 -12.90 39.94
N CYS A 139 -8.92 -12.41 40.79
CA CYS A 139 -8.60 -11.55 41.93
C CYS A 139 -8.12 -10.14 41.58
N THR A 140 -8.67 -9.53 40.52
CA THR A 140 -8.35 -8.14 40.13
C THR A 140 -8.70 -7.13 41.22
N ASP A 141 -9.82 -7.32 41.89
CA ASP A 141 -10.38 -6.33 42.81
C ASP A 141 -9.63 -6.35 44.14
N GLU A 142 -9.33 -7.55 44.65
CA GLU A 142 -8.49 -7.73 45.84
C GLU A 142 -7.05 -7.27 45.57
N ARG A 143 -6.53 -7.48 44.35
CA ARG A 143 -5.22 -6.95 43.95
C ARG A 143 -5.21 -5.42 43.95
N ALA A 144 -6.23 -4.80 43.38
CA ALA A 144 -6.35 -3.35 43.32
C ALA A 144 -6.49 -2.75 44.73
N SER A 145 -7.31 -3.36 45.59
CA SER A 145 -7.47 -2.96 46.99
C SER A 145 -6.16 -3.08 47.78
N CYS A 146 -5.40 -4.15 47.58
CA CYS A 146 -4.09 -4.35 48.19
C CYS A 146 -3.08 -3.27 47.76
N LEU A 147 -3.00 -2.98 46.45
CA LEU A 147 -2.15 -1.90 45.92
C LEU A 147 -2.57 -0.54 46.48
N GLN A 148 -3.87 -0.23 46.49
CA GLN A 148 -4.38 1.03 47.03
C GLN A 148 -4.08 1.19 48.52
N CYS A 149 -4.09 0.09 49.29
CA CYS A 149 -3.67 0.12 50.69
C CYS A 149 -2.20 0.50 50.83
N TYR A 150 -1.32 -0.11 50.04
CA TYR A 150 0.11 0.22 50.09
C TYR A 150 0.41 1.64 49.62
N MET A 151 -0.32 2.14 48.62
CA MET A 151 -0.21 3.53 48.16
C MET A 151 -0.62 4.52 49.26
N SER A 152 -1.66 4.21 50.03
CA SER A 152 -2.12 5.06 51.14
C SER A 152 -1.31 4.91 52.43
N ASN A 153 -0.59 3.79 52.61
CA ASN A 153 0.19 3.48 53.80
C ASN A 153 1.69 3.24 53.47
N ALA A 154 2.28 4.11 52.65
CA ALA A 154 3.67 3.96 52.20
C ALA A 154 4.71 3.92 53.35
N GLN A 155 4.44 4.61 54.46
CA GLN A 155 5.32 4.65 55.64
C GLN A 155 5.14 3.46 56.59
N ASP A 156 3.99 2.77 56.51
CA ASP A 156 3.70 1.62 57.36
C ASP A 156 2.99 0.52 56.55
N PRO A 157 3.77 -0.29 55.80
CA PRO A 157 3.23 -1.34 54.96
C PRO A 157 2.50 -2.46 55.74
N LEU A 158 2.75 -2.59 57.05
CA LEU A 158 2.16 -3.66 57.87
C LEU A 158 0.65 -3.45 58.11
N LYS A 159 0.17 -2.21 58.02
CA LYS A 159 -1.27 -1.90 58.08
C LYS A 159 -2.07 -2.58 56.96
N CYS A 160 -1.43 -2.93 55.86
CA CYS A 160 -2.06 -3.59 54.72
C CYS A 160 -2.14 -5.12 54.83
N ALA A 161 -1.76 -5.70 55.98
CA ALA A 161 -1.80 -7.15 56.20
C ALA A 161 -3.18 -7.78 55.93
N GLU A 162 -4.27 -7.08 56.25
CA GLU A 162 -5.62 -7.59 55.98
C GLU A 162 -5.93 -7.62 54.47
N ALA A 163 -5.56 -6.58 53.73
CA ALA A 163 -5.73 -6.51 52.28
C ALA A 163 -4.90 -7.60 51.56
N VAL A 164 -3.70 -7.87 52.06
CA VAL A 164 -2.86 -8.98 51.58
C VAL A 164 -3.51 -10.33 51.84
N LYS A 165 -4.05 -10.57 53.05
CA LYS A 165 -4.75 -11.84 53.38
C LYS A 165 -5.97 -12.07 52.48
N ARG A 166 -6.75 -11.03 52.18
CA ARG A 166 -7.89 -11.13 51.26
C ARG A 166 -7.45 -11.49 49.84
N PHE A 167 -6.39 -10.85 49.34
CA PHE A 167 -5.81 -11.18 48.04
C PHE A 167 -5.26 -12.61 48.00
N GLU A 168 -4.53 -13.03 49.04
CA GLU A 168 -4.01 -14.39 49.16
C GLU A 168 -5.13 -15.44 49.14
N ALA A 169 -6.20 -15.22 49.91
CA ALA A 169 -7.36 -16.10 49.96
C ALA A 169 -8.02 -16.24 48.59
N CYS A 170 -8.22 -15.13 47.88
CA CYS A 170 -8.76 -15.17 46.52
C CYS A 170 -7.84 -15.95 45.58
N VAL A 171 -6.53 -15.69 45.58
CA VAL A 171 -5.57 -16.39 44.71
C VAL A 171 -5.56 -17.89 44.98
N ARG A 172 -5.65 -18.29 46.26
CA ARG A 172 -5.74 -19.69 46.66
C ARG A 172 -7.00 -20.36 46.10
N MET A 173 -8.15 -19.72 46.24
CA MET A 173 -9.42 -20.21 45.71
C MET A 173 -9.43 -20.28 44.17
N ALA A 174 -8.85 -19.27 43.51
CA ALA A 174 -8.75 -19.22 42.05
C ALA A 174 -7.88 -20.35 41.49
N ARG A 175 -6.74 -20.67 42.15
CA ARG A 175 -5.88 -21.80 41.78
C ARG A 175 -6.61 -23.13 41.90
N GLN A 176 -7.36 -23.33 42.97
CA GLN A 176 -8.14 -24.56 43.18
C GLN A 176 -9.22 -24.71 42.10
N ARG A 177 -9.93 -23.64 41.75
CA ARG A 177 -10.95 -23.64 40.66
C ARG A 177 -10.34 -23.82 39.27
N GLY A 178 -9.14 -23.30 39.03
CA GLY A 178 -8.39 -23.49 37.78
C GLY A 178 -7.95 -24.93 37.56
N ASN A 179 -7.46 -25.60 38.62
CA ASN A 179 -7.06 -27.01 38.56
C ASN A 179 -8.27 -27.96 38.38
N ALA A 180 -9.43 -27.62 38.95
CA ALA A 180 -10.65 -28.42 38.80
C ALA A 180 -11.21 -28.42 37.35
N LYS A 181 -11.00 -27.34 36.59
CA LYS A 181 -11.43 -27.23 35.18
C LYS A 181 -10.55 -28.01 34.19
N VAL A 182 -9.34 -28.41 34.59
CA VAL A 182 -8.40 -29.19 33.76
C VAL A 182 -8.60 -30.70 33.92
N ALA A 183 -9.30 -31.13 34.98
CA ALA A 183 -9.55 -32.52 35.31
C ALA A 183 -10.90 -33.06 34.79
N GLN A 184 -11.59 -32.32 33.92
CA GLN A 184 -12.91 -32.67 33.38
C GLN A 184 -12.89 -32.72 31.85
#